data_AF-A0A2P4YGS2-F1
#
_entry.id   AF-A0A2P4YGS2-F1
#
_cell.length_a   1.000
_cell.length_b   1.000
_cell.length_c   1.000
_cell.angle_alpha   90.00
_cell.angle_beta   90.00
_cell.angle_gamma   90.00
#
_symmetry.space_group_name_H-M   'P 1'
#
loop_
_entity.id
_entity.type
_entity.pdbx_description
1 polymer ?
#
loop_
_entity_poly.entity_id
_entity_poly.type
_entity_poly.pdbx_seq_one_letter_code
_entity_poly.pdbx_strand_id
1 'polypeptide(L)'
;MSKRRLAEEAADERHIMRIMPLGAGNEVGRSCIVLKFKGKTIMLDCGVHPGYSGHGSLPFFDGVEAEEIDLLLITHFHIDHVAALPHFTEKTNFKGRVFMTHPTKAVMQMMLRDFLRVSNISVDDQIYDDKDLNNCVSKVEIIDFHQEMMHNGIKFTPYNAGHVLGVCMYLI
;
A
#
# COMPACT_ATOMS: atom_id res chain seq x y z
N MET A 1 48.95 21.11 -0.07
CA MET A 1 47.87 20.55 -0.89
C MET A 1 46.78 20.03 0.03
N SER A 2 45.55 20.47 -0.24
CA SER A 2 44.49 20.61 0.76
C SER A 2 43.79 19.29 1.11
N LYS A 3 43.72 18.98 2.41
CA LYS A 3 42.81 17.99 3.01
C LYS A 3 41.31 18.27 2.75
N ARG A 4 40.95 19.35 2.01
CA ARG A 4 39.56 19.68 1.62
C ARG A 4 38.98 18.83 0.48
N ARG A 5 39.75 17.95 -0.17
CA ARG A 5 39.27 17.23 -1.37
C ARG A 5 38.82 15.79 -1.11
N LEU A 6 38.75 15.36 0.16
CA LEU A 6 38.31 14.02 0.57
C LEU A 6 37.03 14.02 1.43
N ALA A 7 36.35 15.14 1.54
CA ALA A 7 34.92 15.11 1.84
C ALA A 7 34.22 14.99 0.49
N GLU A 8 34.14 13.75 -0.02
CA GLU A 8 33.08 13.41 -0.96
C GLU A 8 31.78 13.96 -0.39
N GLU A 9 31.07 14.74 -1.19
CA GLU A 9 29.72 15.20 -0.89
C GLU A 9 28.89 13.94 -0.60
N ALA A 10 28.78 13.55 0.67
CA ALA A 10 27.75 12.62 1.10
C ALA A 10 26.46 13.28 0.69
N ALA A 11 25.86 12.81 -0.42
CA ALA A 11 24.59 13.29 -0.89
C ALA A 11 23.67 13.31 0.33
N ASP A 12 23.14 14.49 0.67
CA ASP A 12 22.22 14.65 1.79
C ASP A 12 21.21 13.50 1.71
N GLU A 13 21.15 12.65 2.73
CA GLU A 13 20.33 11.43 2.76
C GLU A 13 18.88 11.72 2.35
N ARG A 14 18.41 12.96 2.54
CA ARG A 14 17.09 13.42 2.10
C ARG A 14 16.89 13.40 0.57
N HIS A 15 17.97 13.46 -0.21
CA HIS A 15 17.96 13.44 -1.67
C HIS A 15 18.15 12.03 -2.26
N ILE A 16 18.28 11.00 -1.42
CA ILE A 16 18.32 9.62 -1.86
C ILE A 16 16.89 9.08 -1.86
N MET A 17 16.42 8.60 -3.02
CA MET A 17 15.16 7.87 -3.13
C MET A 17 15.42 6.40 -2.82
N ARG A 18 14.67 5.85 -1.85
CA ARG A 18 14.74 4.43 -1.49
C ARG A 18 13.43 3.75 -1.85
N ILE A 19 13.52 2.62 -2.54
CA ILE A 19 12.39 1.78 -2.93
C ILE A 19 12.62 0.42 -2.29
N MET A 20 11.68 -0.02 -1.48
CA MET A 20 11.78 -1.23 -0.68
C MET A 20 10.54 -2.11 -0.91
N PRO A 21 10.65 -3.19 -1.69
CA PRO A 21 9.60 -4.19 -1.78
C PRO A 21 9.46 -4.91 -0.44
N LEU A 22 8.28 -4.80 0.18
CA LEU A 22 7.88 -5.60 1.36
C LEU A 22 7.07 -6.84 0.96
N GLY A 23 6.72 -6.95 -0.32
CA GLY A 23 6.16 -8.12 -0.97
C GLY A 23 6.16 -7.93 -2.49
N ALA A 24 5.85 -8.99 -3.25
CA ALA A 24 6.03 -9.06 -4.71
C ALA A 24 7.48 -8.86 -5.21
N GLY A 25 8.46 -8.87 -4.31
CA GLY A 25 9.88 -8.86 -4.64
C GLY A 25 10.35 -10.26 -5.04
N ASN A 26 10.50 -10.51 -6.35
CA ASN A 26 10.80 -11.85 -6.91
C ASN A 26 9.72 -12.92 -6.63
N GLU A 27 8.46 -12.51 -6.46
CA GLU A 27 7.31 -13.40 -6.28
C GLU A 27 6.02 -12.76 -6.81
N VAL A 28 4.95 -13.54 -6.91
CA VAL A 28 3.60 -13.04 -7.24
C VAL A 28 2.70 -13.24 -6.03
N GLY A 29 2.19 -12.15 -5.47
CA GLY A 29 1.40 -12.14 -4.24
C GLY A 29 1.87 -11.06 -3.27
N ARG A 30 1.00 -10.69 -2.32
CA ARG A 30 1.28 -9.72 -1.24
C ARG A 30 1.97 -8.43 -1.70
N SER A 31 1.56 -7.88 -2.84
CA SER A 31 2.13 -6.65 -3.41
C SER A 31 2.10 -5.53 -2.37
N CYS A 32 3.28 -5.01 -2.07
CA CYS A 32 3.50 -3.93 -1.12
C CYS A 32 4.90 -3.36 -1.35
N ILE A 33 4.98 -2.11 -1.81
CA ILE A 33 6.25 -1.43 -2.07
C ILE A 33 6.27 -0.11 -1.31
N VAL A 34 7.32 0.12 -0.54
CA VAL A 34 7.53 1.36 0.21
C VAL A 34 8.53 2.25 -0.53
N LEU A 35 8.14 3.49 -0.78
CA LEU A 35 8.97 4.54 -1.37
C LEU A 35 9.24 5.62 -0.32
N LYS A 36 10.52 5.87 -0.03
CA LYS A 36 10.98 6.93 0.88
C LYS A 36 11.82 7.95 0.12
N PHE A 37 11.44 9.23 0.23
CA PHE A 37 12.18 10.34 -0.39
C PHE A 37 11.90 11.66 0.33
N LYS A 38 12.94 12.48 0.60
CA LYS A 38 12.80 13.80 1.24
C LYS A 38 11.95 13.81 2.53
N GLY A 39 12.04 12.75 3.34
CA GLY A 39 11.27 12.62 4.59
C GLY A 39 9.79 12.35 4.37
N LYS A 40 9.40 11.87 3.18
CA LYS A 40 8.06 11.39 2.85
C LYS A 40 8.09 9.90 2.60
N THR A 41 7.05 9.19 3.05
CA THR A 41 6.92 7.75 2.88
C THR A 41 5.59 7.43 2.21
N ILE A 42 5.65 6.66 1.12
CA ILE A 42 4.49 6.21 0.37
C ILE A 42 4.51 4.69 0.34
N MET A 43 3.36 4.07 0.60
CA MET A 43 3.13 2.65 0.39
C MET A 43 2.28 2.46 -0.87
N LEU A 44 2.74 1.59 -1.76
CA LEU A 44 2.08 1.21 -3.00
C LEU A 44 1.55 -0.20 -2.84
N ASP A 45 0.23 -0.35 -2.94
CA ASP A 45 -0.51 -1.58 -2.68
C ASP A 45 -0.31 -2.18 -1.26
N CYS A 46 -1.25 -3.02 -0.86
CA CYS A 46 -1.27 -3.70 0.43
C CYS A 46 -2.05 -5.01 0.32
N GLY A 47 -1.46 -6.00 -0.36
CA GLY A 47 -2.12 -7.27 -0.66
C GLY A 47 -1.77 -8.43 0.27
N VAL A 48 -2.41 -9.58 0.04
CA VAL A 48 -2.04 -10.87 0.66
C VAL A 48 -1.45 -11.83 -0.37
N HIS A 49 -0.66 -12.80 0.09
CA HIS A 49 -0.14 -13.86 -0.77
C HIS A 49 -1.15 -15.02 -0.82
N PRO A 50 -1.73 -15.36 -1.99
CA PRO A 50 -2.79 -16.38 -2.08
C PRO A 50 -2.33 -17.80 -1.71
N GLY A 51 -1.03 -18.08 -1.83
CA GLY A 51 -0.43 -19.38 -1.47
C GLY A 51 -0.07 -19.55 0.01
N TYR A 52 -0.30 -18.54 0.85
CA TYR A 52 -0.03 -18.61 2.30
C TYR A 52 -1.32 -18.32 3.09
N SER A 53 -1.28 -18.52 4.39
CA SER A 53 -2.43 -18.32 5.29
C SER A 53 -2.01 -17.60 6.56
N GLY A 54 -2.98 -17.04 7.28
CA GLY A 54 -2.73 -16.27 8.49
C GLY A 54 -1.79 -15.10 8.25
N HIS A 55 -1.02 -14.76 9.29
CA HIS A 55 -0.03 -13.68 9.25
C HIS A 55 1.09 -13.95 8.23
N GLY A 56 1.35 -15.21 7.86
CA GLY A 56 2.33 -15.56 6.83
C GLY A 56 1.94 -15.12 5.42
N SER A 57 0.66 -14.79 5.20
CA SER A 57 0.17 -14.23 3.92
C SER A 57 0.43 -12.73 3.77
N LEU A 58 0.78 -12.02 4.85
CA LEU A 58 0.98 -10.59 4.85
C LEU A 58 2.32 -10.19 4.20
N PRO A 59 2.44 -8.95 3.72
CA PRO A 59 3.73 -8.32 3.46
C PRO A 59 4.59 -8.25 4.73
N PHE A 60 5.89 -8.05 4.57
CA PHE A 60 6.84 -7.86 5.67
C PHE A 60 6.69 -6.47 6.31
N PHE A 61 5.59 -6.24 7.04
CA PHE A 61 5.27 -4.94 7.64
C PHE A 61 6.27 -4.49 8.71
N ASP A 62 7.05 -5.41 9.29
CA ASP A 62 8.17 -5.12 10.18
C ASP A 62 9.31 -4.32 9.51
N GLY A 63 9.31 -4.23 8.17
CA GLY A 63 10.24 -3.38 7.43
C GLY A 63 9.90 -1.88 7.46
N VAL A 64 8.74 -1.46 7.96
CA VAL A 64 8.33 -0.04 8.01
C VAL A 64 7.44 0.26 9.21
N GLU A 65 7.69 1.40 9.86
CA GLU A 65 6.78 1.92 10.89
C GLU A 65 5.51 2.46 10.22
N ALA A 66 4.34 1.94 10.60
CA ALA A 66 3.07 2.29 9.97
C ALA A 66 2.70 3.79 10.13
N GLU A 67 3.12 4.41 11.24
CA GLU A 67 2.96 5.84 11.51
C GLU A 67 3.75 6.73 10.54
N GLU A 68 4.83 6.22 9.94
CA GLU A 68 5.68 7.00 9.03
C GLU A 68 5.07 7.15 7.63
N ILE A 69 4.06 6.34 7.28
CA ILE A 69 3.46 6.33 5.94
C ILE A 69 2.49 7.50 5.80
N ASP A 70 2.83 8.47 4.94
CA ASP A 70 1.98 9.61 4.60
C ASP A 70 0.81 9.19 3.70
N LEU A 71 1.09 8.33 2.72
CA LEU A 71 0.15 7.94 1.66
C LEU A 71 0.20 6.44 1.39
N LEU A 72 -0.98 5.84 1.26
CA LEU A 72 -1.16 4.48 0.78
C LEU A 72 -1.99 4.54 -0.51
N LEU A 73 -1.40 4.13 -1.63
CA LEU A 73 -2.03 4.17 -2.94
C LEU A 73 -2.32 2.75 -3.41
N ILE A 74 -3.60 2.41 -3.60
CA ILE A 74 -4.03 1.11 -4.13
C ILE A 74 -4.27 1.22 -5.63
N THR A 75 -3.63 0.33 -6.38
CA THR A 75 -3.71 0.28 -7.84
C THR A 75 -5.02 -0.32 -8.32
N HIS A 76 -5.42 -1.47 -7.75
CA HIS A 76 -6.66 -2.18 -8.09
C HIS A 76 -7.12 -3.16 -7.01
N PHE A 77 -8.29 -3.78 -7.25
CA PHE A 77 -9.06 -4.51 -6.25
C PHE A 77 -8.65 -5.99 -6.05
N HIS A 78 -7.63 -6.50 -6.76
CA HIS A 78 -7.24 -7.89 -6.58
C HIS A 78 -6.67 -8.14 -5.19
N ILE A 79 -6.86 -9.37 -4.68
CA ILE A 79 -6.52 -9.73 -3.30
C ILE A 79 -5.02 -9.56 -3.00
N ASP A 80 -4.18 -9.83 -4.00
CA ASP A 80 -2.73 -9.65 -3.93
C ASP A 80 -2.28 -8.20 -4.00
N HIS A 81 -3.20 -7.25 -4.11
CA HIS A 81 -2.95 -5.80 -4.07
C HIS A 81 -3.70 -5.06 -2.96
N VAL A 82 -4.81 -5.60 -2.44
CA VAL A 82 -5.66 -4.86 -1.47
C VAL A 82 -6.08 -5.65 -0.23
N ALA A 83 -5.94 -6.97 -0.20
CA ALA A 83 -6.56 -7.76 0.87
C ALA A 83 -5.88 -7.63 2.24
N ALA A 84 -4.65 -7.14 2.34
CA ALA A 84 -4.02 -6.87 3.62
C ALA A 84 -4.36 -5.47 4.16
N LEU A 85 -5.01 -4.62 3.36
CA LEU A 85 -5.32 -3.24 3.72
C LEU A 85 -6.15 -3.12 5.02
N PRO A 86 -7.21 -3.92 5.28
CA PRO A 86 -7.95 -3.82 6.54
C PRO A 86 -7.11 -4.20 7.76
N HIS A 87 -6.26 -5.22 7.63
CA HIS A 87 -5.30 -5.56 8.68
C HIS A 87 -4.34 -4.38 8.92
N PHE A 88 -3.80 -3.81 7.85
CA PHE A 88 -2.86 -2.70 7.93
C PHE A 88 -3.49 -1.46 8.58
N THR A 89 -4.70 -1.06 8.19
CA THR A 89 -5.32 0.18 8.70
C THR A 89 -5.93 0.07 10.09
N GLU A 90 -6.29 -1.13 10.54
CA GLU A 90 -7.00 -1.34 11.83
C GLU A 90 -6.16 -2.04 12.90
N LYS A 91 -5.16 -2.84 12.52
CA LYS A 91 -4.32 -3.60 13.46
C LYS A 91 -2.91 -3.03 13.62
N THR A 92 -2.56 -1.99 12.85
CA THR A 92 -1.31 -1.23 13.02
C THR A 92 -1.61 0.21 13.44
N ASN A 93 -0.57 1.00 13.69
CA ASN A 93 -0.70 2.40 14.06
C ASN A 93 -0.75 3.36 12.85
N PHE A 94 -1.13 2.88 11.67
CA PHE A 94 -1.26 3.68 10.46
C PHE A 94 -2.13 4.93 10.65
N LYS A 95 -1.61 6.09 10.24
CA LYS A 95 -2.26 7.42 10.35
C LYS A 95 -2.34 8.19 9.03
N GLY A 96 -1.79 7.62 7.95
CA GLY A 96 -1.79 8.23 6.63
C GLY A 96 -3.16 8.20 5.95
N ARG A 97 -3.19 8.61 4.69
CA ARG A 97 -4.40 8.61 3.86
C ARG A 97 -4.34 7.49 2.83
N VAL A 98 -5.48 6.87 2.55
CA VAL A 98 -5.60 5.79 1.57
C VAL A 98 -6.35 6.30 0.35
N PHE A 99 -5.79 6.11 -0.85
CA PHE A 99 -6.44 6.49 -2.10
C PHE A 99 -6.60 5.29 -3.04
N MET A 100 -7.74 5.28 -3.73
CA MET A 100 -8.01 4.39 -4.86
C MET A 100 -9.07 4.98 -5.77
N THR A 101 -9.24 4.41 -6.96
CA THR A 101 -10.28 4.86 -7.88
C THR A 101 -11.68 4.43 -7.42
N HIS A 102 -12.70 5.13 -7.94
CA HIS A 102 -14.10 4.85 -7.61
C HIS A 102 -14.50 3.37 -7.85
N PRO A 103 -14.17 2.73 -9.00
CA PRO A 103 -14.53 1.34 -9.21
C PRO A 103 -13.72 0.39 -8.33
N THR A 104 -12.44 0.68 -8.06
CA THR A 104 -11.61 -0.14 -7.18
C THR A 104 -12.21 -0.21 -5.77
N LYS A 105 -12.65 0.92 -5.19
CA LYS A 105 -13.30 0.95 -3.87
C LYS A 105 -14.58 0.10 -3.83
N ALA A 106 -15.43 0.22 -4.85
CA ALA A 106 -16.69 -0.50 -4.91
C ALA A 106 -16.49 -2.03 -5.02
N VAL A 107 -15.58 -2.47 -5.89
CA VAL A 107 -15.33 -3.90 -6.11
C VAL A 107 -14.53 -4.52 -4.95
N MET A 108 -13.55 -3.79 -4.41
CA MET A 108 -12.77 -4.19 -3.23
C MET A 108 -13.69 -4.63 -2.08
N GLN A 109 -14.69 -3.83 -1.73
CA GLN A 109 -15.57 -4.15 -0.60
C GLN A 109 -16.31 -5.47 -0.80
N MET A 110 -16.76 -5.76 -2.02
CA MET A 110 -17.41 -7.03 -2.35
C MET A 110 -16.42 -8.19 -2.32
N MET A 111 -15.24 -8.01 -2.94
CA MET A 111 -14.21 -9.04 -2.99
C MET A 111 -13.65 -9.40 -1.62
N LEU A 112 -13.41 -8.43 -0.75
CA LEU A 112 -12.88 -8.70 0.60
C LEU A 112 -13.91 -9.34 1.52
N ARG A 113 -15.20 -9.03 1.35
CA ARG A 113 -16.27 -9.77 2.04
C ARG A 113 -16.34 -11.23 1.60
N ASP A 114 -16.14 -11.50 0.31
CA ASP A 114 -16.09 -12.86 -0.20
C ASP A 114 -14.83 -13.59 0.29
N PHE A 115 -13.68 -12.90 0.28
CA PHE A 115 -12.43 -13.41 0.84
C PHE A 115 -12.61 -13.88 2.28
N LEU A 116 -13.25 -13.08 3.15
CA LEU A 116 -13.54 -13.46 4.54
C LEU A 116 -14.48 -14.68 4.68
N ARG A 117 -15.37 -14.92 3.72
CA ARG A 117 -16.34 -16.03 3.76
C ARG A 117 -15.78 -17.33 3.18
N VAL A 118 -15.09 -17.22 2.05
CA VAL A 118 -14.54 -18.35 1.29
C VAL A 118 -13.25 -18.85 1.93
N SER A 119 -12.52 -17.97 2.61
CA SER A 119 -11.38 -18.37 3.39
C SER A 119 -11.84 -19.36 4.47
N ASN A 120 -11.66 -20.65 4.22
CA ASN A 120 -11.90 -21.75 5.16
C ASN A 120 -10.78 -21.77 6.23
N ILE A 121 -10.43 -20.57 6.67
CA ILE A 121 -9.35 -20.17 7.55
C ILE A 121 -9.85 -20.43 8.96
N SER A 122 -9.03 -21.08 9.77
CA SER A 122 -9.34 -21.26 11.19
C SER A 122 -9.54 -19.88 11.84
N VAL A 123 -10.35 -19.77 12.89
CA VAL A 123 -10.56 -18.47 13.57
C VAL A 123 -9.21 -17.83 13.97
N ASP A 124 -8.20 -18.65 14.26
CA ASP A 124 -6.85 -18.23 14.63
C ASP A 124 -6.03 -17.68 13.45
N ASP A 125 -6.35 -18.06 12.22
CA ASP A 125 -5.66 -17.61 10.99
C ASP A 125 -6.35 -16.39 10.35
N GLN A 126 -7.43 -15.88 10.95
CA GLN A 126 -8.16 -14.73 10.42
C GLN A 126 -7.39 -13.43 10.71
N ILE A 127 -6.93 -12.74 9.66
CA ILE A 127 -6.11 -11.52 9.77
C ILE A 127 -6.91 -10.25 10.08
N TYR A 128 -8.22 -10.22 9.82
CA TYR A 128 -9.15 -9.14 10.16
C TYR A 128 -10.61 -9.62 10.09
N ASP A 129 -11.54 -8.87 10.69
CA ASP A 129 -12.97 -9.17 10.67
C ASP A 129 -13.80 -8.20 9.79
N ASP A 130 -15.12 -8.42 9.70
CA ASP A 130 -16.04 -7.55 8.97
C ASP A 130 -16.08 -6.11 9.52
N LYS A 131 -15.85 -5.93 10.83
CA LYS A 131 -15.83 -4.60 11.46
C LYS A 131 -14.58 -3.85 10.99
N ASP A 132 -13.43 -4.52 10.98
CA ASP A 132 -12.19 -3.96 10.47
C ASP A 132 -12.33 -3.57 8.99
N LEU A 133 -12.93 -4.44 8.17
CA LEU A 133 -13.19 -4.14 6.75
C LEU A 133 -14.07 -2.90 6.57
N ASN A 134 -15.17 -2.78 7.32
CA ASN A 134 -16.06 -1.63 7.19
C ASN A 134 -15.38 -0.32 7.67
N ASN A 135 -14.57 -0.39 8.73
CA ASN A 135 -13.77 0.76 9.20
C ASN A 135 -12.74 1.16 8.14
N CYS A 136 -12.03 0.21 7.57
CA CYS A 136 -11.05 0.43 6.50
C CYS A 136 -11.70 1.13 5.30
N VAL A 137 -12.83 0.63 4.79
CA VAL A 137 -13.55 1.21 3.64
C VAL A 137 -14.00 2.66 3.92
N SER A 138 -14.30 3.00 5.19
CA SER A 138 -14.66 4.37 5.58
C SER A 138 -13.48 5.34 5.56
N LYS A 139 -12.24 4.86 5.74
CA LYS A 139 -10.99 5.64 5.66
C LYS A 139 -10.50 5.86 4.23
N VAL A 140 -10.99 5.08 3.27
CA VAL A 140 -10.58 5.16 1.86
C VAL A 140 -11.15 6.42 1.19
N GLU A 141 -10.27 7.19 0.59
CA GLU A 141 -10.59 8.34 -0.23
C GLU A 141 -10.56 7.98 -1.72
N ILE A 142 -11.46 8.60 -2.48
CA ILE A 142 -11.63 8.33 -3.91
C ILE A 142 -10.85 9.38 -4.71
N ILE A 143 -10.19 8.92 -5.77
CA ILE A 143 -9.53 9.76 -6.76
C ILE A 143 -9.95 9.36 -8.17
N ASP A 144 -10.25 10.34 -9.03
CA ASP A 144 -10.62 10.10 -10.42
C ASP A 144 -9.39 10.02 -11.33
N PHE A 145 -9.53 9.32 -12.46
CA PHE A 145 -8.47 9.28 -13.47
C PHE A 145 -8.11 10.69 -13.94
N HIS A 146 -6.81 10.92 -14.13
CA HIS A 146 -6.26 12.22 -14.54
C HIS A 146 -6.49 13.37 -13.55
N GLN A 147 -7.02 13.09 -12.35
CA GLN A 147 -7.11 14.07 -11.27
C GLN A 147 -5.77 14.21 -10.57
N GLU A 148 -5.22 15.42 -10.55
CA GLU A 148 -4.03 15.73 -9.77
C GLU A 148 -4.42 15.97 -8.30
N MET A 149 -3.85 15.18 -7.40
CA MET A 149 -4.02 15.33 -5.96
C MET A 149 -2.68 15.66 -5.31
N MET A 150 -2.74 16.40 -4.20
CA MET A 150 -1.57 16.73 -3.40
C MET A 150 -1.84 16.48 -1.93
N HIS A 151 -0.91 15.80 -1.27
CA HIS A 151 -0.94 15.59 0.18
C HIS A 151 0.49 15.65 0.73
N ASN A 152 0.70 16.45 1.78
CA ASN A 152 2.00 16.56 2.46
C ASN A 152 3.19 16.89 1.53
N GLY A 153 2.95 17.59 0.42
CA GLY A 153 3.96 17.92 -0.60
C GLY A 153 4.23 16.81 -1.63
N ILE A 154 3.51 15.70 -1.55
CA ILE A 154 3.51 14.62 -2.54
C ILE A 154 2.39 14.89 -3.52
N LYS A 155 2.74 14.93 -4.81
CA LYS A 155 1.80 15.08 -5.90
C LYS A 155 1.56 13.70 -6.52
N PHE A 156 0.32 13.35 -6.82
CA PHE A 156 0.04 12.06 -7.46
C PHE A 156 -1.14 12.15 -8.40
N THR A 157 -1.12 11.33 -9.45
CA THR A 157 -2.16 11.29 -10.48
C THR A 157 -2.34 9.86 -10.98
N PRO A 158 -3.56 9.30 -10.94
CA PRO A 158 -3.83 7.97 -11.46
C PRO A 158 -4.14 8.02 -12.95
N TYR A 159 -3.52 7.13 -13.72
CA TYR A 159 -3.78 6.89 -15.14
C TYR A 159 -4.34 5.48 -15.31
N ASN A 160 -5.14 5.25 -16.34
CA ASN A 160 -5.67 3.92 -16.64
C ASN A 160 -4.54 2.94 -16.98
N ALA A 161 -4.51 1.78 -16.33
CA ALA A 161 -3.50 0.73 -16.58
C ALA A 161 -3.97 -0.37 -17.55
N GLY A 162 -5.28 -0.45 -17.87
CA GLY A 162 -5.87 -1.69 -18.39
C GLY A 162 -5.75 -2.84 -17.37
N HIS A 163 -6.17 -4.08 -17.72
CA HIS A 163 -6.25 -5.28 -16.85
C HIS A 163 -7.65 -5.52 -16.25
N VAL A 164 -8.10 -4.68 -15.33
CA VAL A 164 -9.43 -4.80 -14.67
C VAL A 164 -10.14 -3.45 -14.54
N LEU A 165 -11.41 -3.45 -14.15
CA LEU A 165 -12.17 -2.20 -13.97
C LEU A 165 -11.55 -1.32 -12.87
N GLY A 166 -11.28 -0.05 -13.16
CA GLY A 166 -10.79 0.92 -12.16
C GLY A 166 -9.30 0.83 -11.81
N VAL A 167 -8.58 -0.15 -12.35
CA VAL A 167 -7.12 -0.25 -12.21
C VAL A 167 -6.41 1.03 -12.66
N CYS A 168 -5.37 1.40 -11.92
CA CYS A 168 -4.57 2.58 -12.24
C CYS A 168 -3.07 2.38 -12.05
N MET A 169 -2.31 3.16 -12.81
CA MET A 169 -0.89 3.44 -12.57
C MET A 169 -0.80 4.83 -11.93
N TYR A 170 -0.09 4.95 -10.82
CA TYR A 170 0.15 6.26 -10.21
C TYR A 170 1.42 6.89 -10.76
N LEU A 171 1.29 8.12 -11.26
CA LEU A 171 2.40 9.04 -11.41
C LEU A 171 2.57 9.79 -10.09
N ILE A 172 3.76 9.77 -9.51
CA ILE A 172 4.11 10.38 -8.22
C ILE A 172 5.30 11.32 -8.41
#